data_AF-A0A930TMU6-F1
#
_entry.id   AF-A0A930TMU6-F1
#
_cell.length_a   1.000
_cell.length_b   1.000
_cell.length_c   1.000
_cell.angle_alpha   90.00
_cell.angle_beta   90.00
_cell.angle_gamma   90.00
#
_symmetry.space_group_name_H-M   'P 1'
#
loop_
_entity.id
_entity.type
_entity.pdbx_description
1 polymer ?
#
loop_
_entity_poly.entity_id
_entity_poly.type
_entity_poly.pdbx_seq_one_letter_code
_entity_poly.pdbx_strand_id
1 'polypeptide(L)'
;MARTSRLYDALNDFLRQCDIQWQDIRHLKTLRWMMVGMIQSQNVHLNGFGVYVVSRTQFPQSHQRRFRRWLSNRRMDVVSAHHILIQQALSQWTCERLYLS
;
A
#
# COMPACT_ATOMS: atom_id res chain seq x y z
N MET A 1 4.99 -18.24 3.55
CA MET A 1 3.96 -17.56 4.37
C MET A 1 4.52 -16.58 5.41
N ALA A 2 5.71 -16.80 5.99
CA ALA A 2 6.26 -15.91 7.04
C ALA A 2 6.69 -14.49 6.58
N ARG A 3 7.21 -14.34 5.34
CA ARG A 3 7.74 -13.05 4.85
C ARG A 3 6.65 -12.01 4.58
N THR A 4 5.51 -12.43 4.04
CA THR A 4 4.34 -11.56 3.81
C THR A 4 3.76 -11.04 5.11
N SER A 5 3.80 -11.83 6.21
CA SER A 5 3.39 -11.37 7.54
C SER A 5 4.27 -10.21 8.02
N ARG A 6 5.60 -10.39 8.03
CA ARG A 6 6.53 -9.35 8.54
C ARG A 6 6.44 -8.03 7.78
N LEU A 7 6.36 -8.09 6.44
CA LEU A 7 6.19 -6.88 5.63
C LEU A 7 4.84 -6.20 5.90
N TYR A 8 3.77 -6.99 6.02
CA TYR A 8 2.44 -6.46 6.33
C TYR A 8 2.40 -5.77 7.71
N ASP A 9 3.07 -6.37 8.70
CA ASP A 9 3.16 -5.84 10.06
C ASP A 9 3.99 -4.54 10.08
N ALA A 10 5.15 -4.52 9.40
CA ALA A 10 5.96 -3.30 9.25
C ALA A 10 5.21 -2.16 8.56
N LEU A 11 4.47 -2.47 7.48
CA LEU A 11 3.62 -1.49 6.79
C LEU A 11 2.45 -1.04 7.66
N ASN A 12 1.92 -1.89 8.53
CA ASN A 12 0.89 -1.50 9.49
C ASN A 12 1.42 -0.47 10.47
N ASP A 13 2.62 -0.69 11.03
CA ASP A 13 3.22 0.24 11.98
C ASP A 13 3.58 1.57 11.31
N PHE A 14 4.15 1.53 10.09
CA PHE A 14 4.42 2.72 9.29
C PHE A 14 3.14 3.53 9.00
N LEU A 15 2.07 2.87 8.57
CA LEU A 15 0.81 3.58 8.25
C LEU A 15 0.08 4.12 9.48
N ARG A 16 0.32 3.56 10.66
CA ARG A 16 -0.22 4.11 11.92
C ARG A 16 0.48 5.41 12.32
N GLN A 17 1.72 5.61 11.88
CA GLN A 17 2.47 6.85 12.10
C GLN A 17 2.08 7.96 11.12
N CYS A 18 1.46 7.59 9.98
CA CYS A 18 0.99 8.55 8.98
C CYS A 18 -0.35 9.17 9.44
N ASP A 19 -0.41 10.49 9.52
CA ASP A 19 -1.65 11.22 9.82
C ASP A 19 -2.57 11.32 8.59
N ILE A 20 -3.10 10.19 8.16
CA ILE A 20 -4.03 10.11 7.03
C ILE A 20 -5.45 9.95 7.56
N GLN A 21 -6.34 10.85 7.14
CA GLN A 21 -7.76 10.81 7.52
C GLN A 21 -8.48 9.68 6.78
N TRP A 22 -8.56 8.51 7.42
CA TRP A 22 -9.26 7.35 6.88
C TRP A 22 -10.76 7.40 7.20
N GLN A 23 -11.60 7.48 6.18
CA GLN A 23 -13.05 7.36 6.37
C GLN A 23 -13.53 5.92 6.68
N ASP A 24 -12.75 4.91 6.30
CA ASP A 24 -13.07 3.50 6.52
C ASP A 24 -11.77 2.69 6.72
N ILE A 25 -11.74 1.83 7.73
CA ILE A 25 -10.62 0.92 8.01
C ILE A 25 -10.30 -0.03 6.85
N ARG A 26 -11.29 -0.29 5.99
CA ARG A 26 -11.13 -1.09 4.75
C ARG A 26 -10.19 -0.41 3.75
N HIS A 27 -10.10 0.92 3.77
CA HIS A 27 -9.17 1.66 2.94
C HIS A 27 -7.72 1.37 3.34
N LEU A 28 -7.43 1.43 4.64
CA LEU A 28 -6.12 1.12 5.19
C LEU A 28 -5.70 -0.34 4.90
N LYS A 29 -6.63 -1.29 5.06
CA LYS A 29 -6.37 -2.70 4.75
C LYS A 29 -6.07 -2.93 3.27
N THR A 30 -6.81 -2.25 2.39
CA THR A 30 -6.61 -2.37 0.93
C THR A 30 -5.27 -1.78 0.51
N LEU A 31 -4.91 -0.60 1.05
CA LEU A 31 -3.63 0.04 0.79
C LEU A 31 -2.44 -0.83 1.24
N ARG A 32 -2.50 -1.43 2.44
CA ARG A 32 -1.46 -2.36 2.91
C ARG A 32 -1.21 -3.50 1.93
N TRP A 33 -2.26 -4.17 1.50
CA TRP A 33 -2.13 -5.29 0.56
C TRP A 33 -1.61 -4.84 -0.81
N MET A 34 -1.98 -3.63 -1.23
CA MET A 34 -1.45 -3.04 -2.46
C MET A 34 0.05 -2.76 -2.35
N MET A 35 0.52 -2.19 -1.24
CA MET A 35 1.96 -1.95 -1.01
C MET A 35 2.75 -3.25 -0.87
N VAL A 36 2.20 -4.26 -0.18
CA VAL A 36 2.81 -5.61 -0.14
C VAL A 36 2.97 -6.17 -1.55
N GLY A 37 1.92 -6.10 -2.37
CA GLY A 37 1.97 -6.56 -3.76
C GLY A 37 2.99 -5.81 -4.60
N MET A 38 3.06 -4.48 -4.45
CA MET A 38 4.01 -3.62 -5.16
C MET A 38 5.46 -3.93 -4.79
N ILE A 39 5.77 -4.01 -3.49
CA ILE A 39 7.13 -4.26 -3.00
C ILE A 39 7.58 -5.69 -3.35
N GLN A 40 6.70 -6.69 -3.21
CA GLN A 40 7.06 -8.08 -3.49
C GLN A 40 7.14 -8.39 -4.99
N SER A 41 6.34 -7.73 -5.82
CA SER A 41 6.41 -7.88 -7.28
C SER A 41 7.45 -6.98 -7.94
N GLN A 42 7.98 -5.99 -7.20
CA GLN A 42 8.84 -4.93 -7.72
C GLN A 42 8.23 -4.23 -8.95
N ASN A 43 6.91 -4.13 -8.97
CA ASN A 43 6.16 -3.62 -10.11
C ASN A 43 4.94 -2.83 -9.63
N VAL A 44 4.54 -1.83 -10.41
CA VAL A 44 3.33 -1.02 -10.17
C VAL A 44 2.09 -1.59 -10.88
N HIS A 45 2.28 -2.56 -11.78
CA HIS A 45 1.18 -3.24 -12.46
C HIS A 45 0.40 -4.14 -11.52
N LEU A 46 -0.85 -3.76 -11.25
CA LEU A 46 -1.79 -4.50 -10.37
C LEU A 46 -2.00 -5.97 -10.77
N ASN A 47 -1.70 -6.34 -12.02
CA ASN A 47 -1.99 -7.66 -12.57
C ASN A 47 -1.32 -8.80 -11.78
N GLY A 48 -0.13 -8.54 -11.21
CA GLY A 48 0.65 -9.53 -10.46
C GLY A 48 0.39 -9.56 -8.95
N PHE A 49 -0.39 -8.63 -8.39
CA PHE A 49 -0.42 -8.44 -6.93
C PHE A 49 -1.16 -9.58 -6.21
N GLY A 50 -2.14 -10.22 -6.88
CA GLY A 50 -3.01 -11.21 -6.26
C GLY A 50 -2.28 -12.42 -5.66
N VAL A 51 -1.09 -12.77 -6.17
CA VAL A 51 -0.27 -13.87 -5.65
C VAL A 51 0.32 -13.54 -4.27
N TYR A 52 0.46 -12.25 -3.95
CA TYR A 52 1.05 -11.76 -2.70
C TYR A 52 0.00 -11.38 -1.65
N VAL A 53 -1.29 -11.33 -2.04
CA VAL A 53 -2.39 -10.92 -1.17
C VAL A 53 -2.99 -12.12 -0.46
N VAL A 54 -2.84 -12.16 0.86
CA VAL A 54 -3.49 -13.19 1.69
C VAL A 54 -4.89 -12.71 2.07
N SER A 55 -5.90 -13.28 1.43
CA SER A 55 -7.30 -12.98 1.74
C SER A 55 -8.19 -14.20 1.56
N ARG A 56 -9.36 -14.22 2.21
CA ARG A 56 -10.37 -15.29 2.05
C ARG A 56 -10.77 -15.49 0.58
N THR A 57 -10.77 -14.43 -0.21
CA THR A 57 -11.04 -14.49 -1.64
C THR A 57 -9.71 -14.67 -2.38
N GLN A 58 -9.48 -15.83 -2.96
CA GLN A 58 -8.21 -16.15 -3.63
C GLN A 58 -8.19 -15.72 -5.12
N PHE A 59 -9.28 -15.15 -5.64
CA PHE A 59 -9.37 -14.73 -7.04
C PHE A 59 -8.53 -13.46 -7.31
N PRO A 60 -7.46 -13.52 -8.12
CA PRO A 60 -6.57 -12.38 -8.37
C PRO A 60 -7.29 -11.18 -9.00
N GLN A 61 -8.26 -11.43 -9.88
CA GLN A 61 -9.08 -10.39 -10.51
C GLN A 61 -9.90 -9.58 -9.49
N SER A 62 -10.33 -10.22 -8.39
CA SER A 62 -11.10 -9.54 -7.34
C SER A 62 -10.26 -8.52 -6.57
N HIS A 63 -8.96 -8.82 -6.36
CA HIS A 63 -8.02 -7.90 -5.74
C HIS A 63 -7.68 -6.74 -6.67
N GLN A 64 -7.41 -7.02 -7.95
CA GLN A 64 -7.16 -5.98 -8.95
C GLN A 64 -8.30 -4.96 -9.01
N ARG A 65 -9.56 -5.43 -9.06
CA ARG A 65 -10.75 -4.55 -9.06
C ARG A 65 -10.84 -3.73 -7.78
N ARG A 66 -10.50 -4.32 -6.63
CA ARG A 66 -10.50 -3.63 -5.33
C ARG A 66 -9.45 -2.53 -5.29
N PHE A 67 -8.23 -2.79 -5.76
CA PHE A 67 -7.17 -1.78 -5.84
C PHE A 67 -7.52 -0.65 -6.81
N ARG A 68 -8.06 -0.96 -7.99
CA ARG A 68 -8.54 0.06 -8.94
C ARG A 68 -9.63 0.95 -8.31
N ARG A 69 -10.59 0.35 -7.60
CA ARG A 69 -11.64 1.12 -6.89
C ARG A 69 -11.06 2.01 -5.80
N TRP A 70 -10.03 1.54 -5.09
CA TRP A 70 -9.35 2.33 -4.08
C TRP A 70 -8.63 3.54 -4.69
N LEU A 71 -7.87 3.34 -5.77
CA LEU A 71 -7.15 4.41 -6.48
C LEU A 71 -8.07 5.44 -7.13
N SER A 72 -9.29 5.05 -7.50
CA SER A 72 -10.32 5.92 -8.06
C SER A 72 -11.34 6.42 -7.03
N ASN A 73 -11.12 6.15 -5.74
CA ASN A 73 -12.07 6.48 -4.70
C ASN A 73 -12.09 7.99 -4.43
N ARG A 74 -13.10 8.70 -4.95
CA ARG A 74 -13.28 10.14 -4.74
C ARG A 74 -13.55 10.54 -3.29
N ARG A 75 -13.91 9.58 -2.43
CA ARG A 75 -14.14 9.85 -0.99
C ARG A 75 -12.83 9.97 -0.21
N MET A 76 -11.72 9.59 -0.83
CA MET A 76 -10.40 9.74 -0.26
C MET A 76 -9.60 10.68 -1.13
N ASP A 77 -8.88 11.61 -0.50
CA ASP A 77 -7.85 12.34 -1.20
C ASP A 77 -6.61 11.46 -1.32
N VAL A 78 -6.56 10.69 -2.41
CA VAL A 78 -5.44 9.80 -2.73
C VAL A 78 -4.15 10.59 -2.91
N VAL A 79 -4.23 11.84 -3.39
CA VAL A 79 -3.05 12.70 -3.60
C VAL A 79 -2.48 13.13 -2.26
N SER A 80 -3.33 13.58 -1.34
CA SER A 80 -2.91 13.93 0.02
C SER A 80 -2.36 12.72 0.78
N ALA A 81 -3.02 11.56 0.66
CA ALA A 81 -2.50 10.32 1.25
C ALA A 81 -1.11 9.98 0.71
N HIS A 82 -0.90 10.07 -0.62
CA HIS A 82 0.40 9.86 -1.24
C HIS A 82 1.47 10.84 -0.73
N HIS A 83 1.13 12.13 -0.61
CA HIS A 83 2.04 13.15 -0.09
C HIS A 83 2.49 12.82 1.35
N ILE A 84 1.56 12.49 2.23
CA ILE A 84 1.86 12.11 3.62
C ILE A 84 2.73 10.86 3.67
N LEU A 85 2.44 9.86 2.84
CA LEU A 85 3.24 8.63 2.77
C LEU A 85 4.69 8.91 2.35
N ILE A 86 4.89 9.76 1.33
CA ILE A 86 6.24 10.14 0.89
C ILE A 86 6.96 10.93 1.99
N GLN A 87 6.29 11.92 2.59
CA GLN A 87 6.89 12.71 3.67
C GLN A 87 7.31 11.82 4.83
N GLN A 88 6.47 10.88 5.25
CA GLN A 88 6.80 9.95 6.32
C GLN A 88 7.95 9.02 5.93
N ALA A 89 7.94 8.48 4.71
CA ALA A 89 9.02 7.61 4.22
C ALA A 89 10.36 8.34 4.14
N LEU A 90 10.35 9.62 3.76
CA LEU A 90 11.55 10.47 3.69
C LEU A 90 11.93 11.09 5.03
N SER A 91 11.06 11.08 6.05
CA SER A 91 11.36 11.67 7.37
C SER A 91 12.57 11.04 8.05
N GLN A 92 12.82 9.75 7.77
CA GLN A 92 13.98 8.99 8.28
C GLN A 92 15.13 8.95 7.28
N TRP A 93 14.98 9.58 6.11
CA TRP A 93 16.00 9.58 5.08
C TRP A 93 17.07 10.61 5.42
N THR A 94 18.29 10.14 5.67
CA THR A 94 19.42 10.99 6.10
C THR A 94 20.38 11.32 4.96
N CYS A 95 20.25 10.68 3.79
CA CYS A 95 21.13 10.92 2.66
C CYS A 95 20.72 12.19 1.89
N GLU A 96 21.69 12.97 1.43
CA GLU A 96 21.46 14.23 0.70
C GLU A 96 20.72 14.03 -0.64
N ARG A 97 20.90 12.87 -1.30
CA ARG A 97 20.33 12.56 -2.61
C ARG A 97 19.62 11.21 -2.65
N LEU A 98 18.45 11.21 -3.27
CA LEU A 98 17.66 10.03 -3.61
C LEU A 98 17.66 9.86 -5.13
N TYR A 99 18.10 8.70 -5.62
CA TYR A 99 18.01 8.35 -7.03
C TYR A 99 16.75 7.51 -7.24
N LEU A 100 15.88 7.95 -8.15
CA LEU A 100 14.71 7.20 -8.60
C LEU A 100 15.08 6.51 -9.92
N SER A 101 15.03 5.18 -9.94
CA SER A 101 15.30 4.34 -11.12
C SER A 101 14.03 4.02 -11.91
#